data_AF-A0A8J8KH32-F1
#
_entry.id   AF-A0A8J8KH32-F1
#
_cell.length_a   1.000
_cell.length_b   1.000
_cell.length_c   1.000
_cell.angle_alpha   90.00
_cell.angle_beta   90.00
_cell.angle_gamma   90.00
#
_symmetry.space_group_name_H-M   'P 1'
#
loop_
_entity.id
_entity.type
_entity.pdbx_description
1 polymer ?
#
loop_
_entity_poly.entity_id
_entity_poly.type
_entity_poly.pdbx_seq_one_letter_code
_entity_poly.pdbx_strand_id
1 'polypeptide(L)'
;MSSHPIRRRALLAAAAGAALTPWVGVPAFAANKKVYIDPGHGGTDSGAVGNGLQEKALTLNIALQVRDILLATYSGVDVRMSRTTDATVSLQQRTDDANAWGADIFISVHINSGGGTGFESYRYLTTDAATQSLHNAMHSNALAGMRSVAAVTDRGQKTANFHVLRETTMPAILTENLFIDTVADANLLKNAAFLTADARGHAKGIATFLGLPTKTTSYSTIVDNATAGRFTASANWGTSTYSTQRYGADYRYADPVLASDAAWFKVNIPEAGTYKVEVWHPGVAGYNTATPHVVVTSSGNQTITVDQSTGGGAWRSLGTFAMAAGDYNAVGVSRWTSAAGYVIADAVRVTRV
;
A
#
# COMPACT_ATOMS: atom_id res chain seq x y z
N MET A 1 -0.31 51.88 80.81
CA MET A 1 -1.72 51.90 80.39
C MET A 1 -1.71 51.66 78.88
N SER A 2 -1.86 50.40 78.45
CA SER A 2 -3.13 49.76 78.05
C SER A 2 -3.45 49.94 76.56
N SER A 3 -3.95 48.84 75.98
CA SER A 3 -4.80 48.70 74.79
C SER A 3 -4.24 48.92 73.37
N HIS A 4 -3.84 47.80 72.76
CA HIS A 4 -4.52 47.06 71.68
C HIS A 4 -4.96 47.74 70.35
N PRO A 5 -5.04 46.93 69.25
CA PRO A 5 -4.76 47.35 67.87
C PRO A 5 -6.02 47.61 67.02
N ILE A 6 -5.86 48.30 65.88
CA ILE A 6 -6.91 48.40 64.85
C ILE A 6 -6.39 47.91 63.50
N ARG A 7 -7.05 46.86 63.01
CA ARG A 7 -6.92 46.21 61.71
C ARG A 7 -7.26 47.17 60.57
N ARG A 8 -6.47 47.19 59.49
CA ARG A 8 -6.93 47.68 58.18
C ARG A 8 -6.97 46.53 57.18
N ARG A 9 -8.16 46.39 56.59
CA ARG A 9 -8.60 45.36 55.65
C ARG A 9 -7.86 45.50 54.33
N ALA A 10 -7.32 44.40 53.82
CA ALA A 10 -6.89 44.27 52.44
C ALA A 10 -8.12 44.23 51.52
N LEU A 11 -8.14 45.08 50.48
CA LEU A 11 -9.04 44.92 49.35
C LEU A 11 -8.56 43.74 48.50
N LEU A 12 -9.44 42.75 48.30
CA LEU A 12 -9.29 41.78 47.21
C LEU A 12 -9.60 42.48 45.88
N ALA A 13 -8.62 42.56 45.00
CA ALA A 13 -8.84 42.79 43.58
C ALA A 13 -9.05 41.42 42.90
N ALA A 14 -10.24 41.21 42.35
CA ALA A 14 -10.56 40.05 41.53
C ALA A 14 -9.88 40.21 40.15
N ALA A 15 -8.83 39.45 39.90
CA ALA A 15 -8.29 39.25 38.56
C ALA A 15 -9.07 38.10 37.90
N ALA A 16 -9.82 38.42 36.85
CA ALA A 16 -10.52 37.44 36.02
C ALA A 16 -9.50 36.53 35.33
N GLY A 17 -9.55 35.23 35.64
CA GLY A 17 -8.82 34.19 34.93
C GLY A 17 -9.44 33.97 33.55
N ALA A 18 -8.73 34.37 32.50
CA ALA A 18 -8.99 33.86 31.16
C ALA A 18 -8.57 32.38 31.15
N ALA A 19 -9.57 31.49 31.16
CA ALA A 19 -9.36 30.07 30.96
C ALA A 19 -8.82 29.86 29.53
N LEU A 20 -7.51 29.62 29.41
CA LEU A 20 -6.93 29.03 28.22
C LEU A 20 -7.47 27.60 28.13
N THR A 21 -8.39 27.38 27.20
CA THR A 21 -8.82 26.05 26.81
C THR A 21 -7.58 25.28 26.34
N PRO A 22 -7.35 24.04 26.81
CA PRO A 22 -6.24 23.24 26.32
C PRO A 22 -6.48 23.01 24.83
N TRP A 23 -5.56 23.52 24.02
CA TRP A 23 -5.51 23.24 22.59
C TRP A 23 -5.38 21.72 22.46
N VAL A 24 -6.44 21.08 21.97
CA VAL A 24 -6.43 19.64 21.68
C VAL A 24 -5.34 19.46 20.63
N GLY A 25 -4.22 18.86 21.06
CA GLY A 25 -3.08 18.63 20.20
C GLY A 25 -3.52 17.91 18.94
N VAL A 26 -3.30 18.55 17.80
CA VAL A 26 -3.27 17.84 16.52
C VAL A 26 -2.27 16.69 16.72
N PRO A 27 -2.63 15.43 16.45
CA PRO A 27 -1.70 14.33 16.63
C PRO A 27 -0.44 14.67 15.83
N ALA A 28 0.72 14.70 16.51
CA ALA A 28 1.99 14.83 15.83
C ALA A 28 2.04 13.72 14.78
N PHE A 29 2.04 14.08 13.49
CA PHE A 29 2.29 13.11 12.43
C PHE A 29 3.61 12.42 12.79
N ALA A 30 3.57 11.10 12.98
CA ALA A 30 4.78 10.34 13.26
C ALA A 30 5.80 10.65 12.16
N ALA A 31 7.00 11.09 12.55
CA ALA A 31 8.03 11.43 11.57
C ALA A 31 8.31 10.22 10.67
N ASN A 32 8.47 10.47 9.36
CA ASN A 32 8.79 9.43 8.39
C ASN A 32 10.09 8.71 8.79
N LYS A 33 10.12 7.40 8.56
CA LYS A 33 11.32 6.58 8.74
C LYS A 33 12.28 6.83 7.58
N LYS A 34 13.54 7.14 7.89
CA LYS A 34 14.59 7.47 6.94
C LYS A 34 15.41 6.24 6.60
N VAL A 35 15.28 5.76 5.37
CA VAL A 35 16.01 4.59 4.87
C VAL A 35 17.12 5.05 3.94
N TYR A 36 18.37 4.75 4.28
CA TYR A 36 19.50 5.01 3.40
C TYR A 36 19.86 3.76 2.62
N ILE A 37 19.79 3.80 1.29
CA ILE A 37 20.11 2.68 0.40
C ILE A 37 21.40 2.99 -0.34
N ASP A 38 22.37 2.10 -0.25
CA ASP A 38 23.70 2.26 -0.80
C ASP A 38 23.96 1.24 -1.93
N PRO A 39 23.80 1.61 -3.20
CA PRO A 39 24.22 0.75 -4.30
C PRO A 39 25.74 0.71 -4.36
N GLY A 40 26.34 -0.45 -4.08
CA GLY A 40 27.78 -0.66 -4.06
C GLY A 40 28.48 -0.21 -5.34
N HIS A 41 29.75 0.19 -5.24
CA HIS A 41 30.60 0.62 -6.37
C HIS A 41 30.03 1.85 -7.12
N GLY A 42 30.42 2.08 -8.38
CA GLY A 42 29.93 3.15 -9.23
C GLY A 42 31.03 4.02 -9.84
N GLY A 43 30.70 4.63 -10.99
CA GLY A 43 31.61 5.43 -11.79
C GLY A 43 32.83 4.64 -12.22
N THR A 44 33.99 5.04 -11.72
CA THR A 44 35.30 4.44 -12.01
C THR A 44 35.51 3.08 -11.37
N ASP A 45 34.73 2.73 -10.34
CA ASP A 45 34.75 1.43 -9.70
C ASP A 45 33.62 0.57 -10.28
N SER A 46 33.96 -0.45 -11.08
CA SER A 46 32.98 -1.37 -11.66
C SER A 46 32.41 -2.36 -10.66
N GLY A 47 33.07 -2.53 -9.52
CA GLY A 47 32.97 -3.76 -8.72
C GLY A 47 33.41 -4.97 -9.52
N ALA A 48 32.90 -6.14 -9.14
CA ALA A 48 33.15 -7.38 -9.85
C ALA A 48 32.58 -7.35 -11.28
N VAL A 49 33.31 -7.96 -12.21
CA VAL A 49 32.93 -8.08 -13.62
C VAL A 49 33.02 -9.55 -14.02
N GLY A 50 31.93 -10.08 -14.56
CA GLY A 50 31.85 -11.50 -14.91
C GLY A 50 30.65 -11.77 -15.80
N ASN A 51 30.76 -12.75 -16.70
CA ASN A 51 29.63 -13.21 -17.52
C ASN A 51 28.90 -12.10 -18.32
N GLY A 52 29.61 -11.02 -18.68
CA GLY A 52 29.04 -9.85 -19.39
C GLY A 52 28.28 -8.87 -18.50
N LEU A 53 28.37 -9.01 -17.18
CA LEU A 53 27.73 -8.17 -16.18
C LEU A 53 28.79 -7.34 -15.43
N GLN A 54 28.37 -6.18 -14.93
CA GLN A 54 29.15 -5.34 -14.01
C GLN A 54 28.33 -5.17 -12.73
N GLU A 55 28.95 -5.42 -11.59
CA GLU A 55 28.32 -5.31 -10.28
C GLU A 55 27.69 -3.93 -10.08
N LYS A 56 28.41 -2.83 -10.38
CA LYS A 56 27.88 -1.45 -10.22
C LYS A 56 26.55 -1.19 -10.92
N ALA A 57 26.28 -1.88 -12.03
CA ALA A 57 25.05 -1.73 -12.80
C ALA A 57 23.90 -2.53 -12.17
N LEU A 58 24.19 -3.74 -11.69
CA LEU A 58 23.23 -4.59 -10.99
C LEU A 58 22.83 -3.98 -9.64
N THR A 59 23.80 -3.52 -8.85
CA THR A 59 23.54 -2.90 -7.54
C THR A 59 22.69 -1.65 -7.68
N LEU A 60 22.98 -0.80 -8.68
CA LEU A 60 22.16 0.38 -8.97
C LEU A 60 20.74 -0.01 -9.36
N ASN A 61 20.59 -0.99 -10.26
CA ASN A 61 19.28 -1.44 -10.72
C ASN A 61 18.42 -1.97 -9.57
N ILE A 62 18.96 -2.90 -8.77
CA ILE A 62 18.25 -3.47 -7.62
C ILE A 62 17.89 -2.35 -6.63
N ALA A 63 18.84 -1.51 -6.25
CA ALA A 63 18.62 -0.45 -5.26
C ALA A 63 17.58 0.60 -5.71
N LEU A 64 17.57 0.98 -6.99
CA LEU A 64 16.54 1.88 -7.55
C LEU A 64 15.15 1.23 -7.46
N GLN A 65 15.04 -0.06 -7.78
CA GLN A 65 13.78 -0.78 -7.63
C GLN A 65 13.34 -0.89 -6.16
N VAL A 66 14.27 -1.14 -5.23
CA VAL A 66 13.95 -1.15 -3.79
C VAL A 66 13.36 0.19 -3.36
N ARG A 67 13.99 1.31 -3.74
CA ARG A 67 13.47 2.67 -3.49
C ARG A 67 12.07 2.82 -4.06
N ASP A 68 11.87 2.49 -5.32
CA ASP A 68 10.60 2.74 -6.03
C ASP A 68 9.47 1.89 -5.44
N ILE A 69 9.74 0.62 -5.10
CA ILE A 69 8.77 -0.26 -4.44
C ILE A 69 8.42 0.27 -3.06
N LEU A 70 9.41 0.72 -2.26
CA LEU A 70 9.16 1.30 -0.94
C LEU A 70 8.25 2.52 -1.03
N LEU A 71 8.62 3.47 -1.89
CA LEU A 71 7.88 4.71 -2.08
C LEU A 71 6.50 4.48 -2.70
N ALA A 72 6.31 3.46 -3.53
CA ALA A 72 5.02 3.14 -4.13
C ALA A 72 4.08 2.37 -3.18
N THR A 73 4.64 1.52 -2.32
CA THR A 73 3.86 0.51 -1.57
C THR A 73 3.65 0.89 -0.11
N TYR A 74 4.52 1.70 0.50
CA TYR A 74 4.50 1.96 1.95
C TYR A 74 4.41 3.45 2.25
N SER A 75 3.71 3.79 3.34
CA SER A 75 3.60 5.15 3.86
C SER A 75 4.57 5.37 5.02
N GLY A 76 4.89 6.63 5.31
CA GLY A 76 5.74 6.97 6.45
C GLY A 76 7.21 6.63 6.25
N VAL A 77 7.70 6.65 5.01
CA VAL A 77 9.10 6.35 4.66
C VAL A 77 9.68 7.42 3.74
N ASP A 78 10.88 7.89 4.09
CA ASP A 78 11.73 8.69 3.22
C ASP A 78 12.93 7.84 2.82
N VAL A 79 13.36 7.94 1.55
CA VAL A 79 14.51 7.19 1.03
C VAL A 79 15.56 8.16 0.52
N ARG A 80 16.81 8.00 0.98
CA ARG A 80 18.00 8.63 0.39
C ARG A 80 18.92 7.54 -0.14
N MET A 81 19.64 7.82 -1.21
CA MET A 81 20.59 6.89 -1.79
C MET A 81 21.95 7.53 -1.95
N SER A 82 23.03 6.76 -1.72
CA SER A 82 24.39 7.26 -1.94
C SER A 82 24.65 7.64 -3.39
N ARG A 83 24.00 6.96 -4.34
CA ARG A 83 23.95 7.32 -5.76
C ARG A 83 22.64 6.85 -6.39
N THR A 84 22.15 7.62 -7.37
CA THR A 84 20.97 7.28 -8.19
C THR A 84 21.32 7.11 -9.67
N THR A 85 22.58 7.33 -10.03
CA THR A 85 23.15 7.12 -11.36
C THR A 85 24.47 6.35 -11.25
N ASP A 86 25.12 6.09 -12.38
CA ASP A 86 26.50 5.59 -12.37
C ASP A 86 27.47 6.71 -12.00
N ALA A 87 27.86 6.77 -10.73
CA ALA A 87 28.70 7.82 -10.16
C ALA A 87 29.68 7.25 -9.14
N THR A 88 30.90 7.80 -9.10
CA THR A 88 31.89 7.46 -8.08
C THR A 88 31.48 8.10 -6.75
N VAL A 89 31.31 7.26 -5.72
CA VAL A 89 31.05 7.70 -4.34
C VAL A 89 31.96 6.90 -3.41
N SER A 90 32.81 7.59 -2.65
CA SER A 90 33.76 6.95 -1.74
C SER A 90 33.05 6.28 -0.56
N LEU A 91 33.72 5.31 0.08
CA LEU A 91 33.17 4.65 1.28
C LEU A 91 32.87 5.67 2.39
N GLN A 92 33.74 6.66 2.59
CA GLN A 92 33.54 7.72 3.58
C GLN A 92 32.32 8.60 3.25
N GLN A 93 32.14 9.00 1.98
CA GLN A 93 31.00 9.80 1.56
C GLN A 93 29.67 9.08 1.80
N ARG A 94 29.63 7.75 1.58
CA ARG A 94 28.43 6.93 1.82
C ARG A 94 28.00 6.98 3.28
N THR A 95 28.97 6.80 4.19
CA THR A 95 28.70 6.77 5.63
C THR A 95 28.44 8.16 6.19
N ASP A 96 29.17 9.17 5.73
CA ASP A 96 28.99 10.55 6.18
C ASP A 96 27.62 11.10 5.79
N ASP A 97 27.15 10.87 4.56
CA ASP A 97 25.82 11.33 4.15
C ASP A 97 24.70 10.60 4.90
N ALA A 98 24.82 9.28 5.11
CA ALA A 98 23.85 8.52 5.91
C ALA A 98 23.77 9.02 7.37
N ASN A 99 24.94 9.25 7.99
CA ASN A 99 25.05 9.75 9.36
C ASN A 99 24.52 11.18 9.47
N ALA A 100 24.91 12.08 8.56
CA ALA A 100 24.49 13.48 8.55
C ALA A 100 22.98 13.64 8.30
N TRP A 101 22.39 12.77 7.47
CA TRP A 101 20.95 12.77 7.26
C TRP A 101 20.14 12.27 8.48
N GLY A 102 20.81 11.57 9.40
CA GLY A 102 20.20 10.88 10.52
C GLY A 102 19.30 9.76 10.04
N ALA A 103 19.82 8.87 9.17
CA ALA A 103 19.10 7.70 8.71
C ALA A 103 18.71 6.79 9.89
N ASP A 104 17.52 6.21 9.85
CA ASP A 104 17.08 5.21 10.83
C ASP A 104 17.73 3.85 10.56
N ILE A 105 18.01 3.53 9.29
CA ILE A 105 18.73 2.33 8.87
C ILE A 105 19.57 2.56 7.60
N PHE A 106 20.58 1.73 7.41
CA PHE A 106 21.46 1.71 6.24
C PHE A 106 21.51 0.32 5.58
N ILE A 107 21.24 0.26 4.28
CA ILE A 107 21.22 -0.98 3.49
C ILE A 107 22.18 -0.86 2.32
N SER A 108 23.30 -1.58 2.34
CA SER A 108 24.21 -1.68 1.20
C SER A 108 23.88 -2.88 0.32
N VAL A 109 23.84 -2.69 -1.00
CA VAL A 109 23.47 -3.71 -1.98
C VAL A 109 24.67 -4.01 -2.87
N HIS A 110 25.10 -5.27 -2.88
CA HIS A 110 26.28 -5.78 -3.57
C HIS A 110 25.99 -7.08 -4.35
N ILE A 111 26.93 -7.49 -5.21
CA ILE A 111 26.94 -8.76 -5.92
C ILE A 111 28.29 -9.42 -5.72
N ASN A 112 28.29 -10.67 -5.31
CA ASN A 112 29.50 -11.36 -4.90
C ASN A 112 30.34 -11.84 -6.10
N SER A 113 31.55 -12.30 -5.82
CA SER A 113 32.44 -13.02 -6.74
C SER A 113 33.39 -13.94 -5.99
N GLY A 114 34.21 -14.72 -6.70
CA GLY A 114 35.19 -15.63 -6.10
C GLY A 114 34.75 -17.10 -6.07
N GLY A 115 33.89 -17.53 -7.00
CA GLY A 115 33.58 -18.95 -7.22
C GLY A 115 32.54 -19.58 -6.28
N GLY A 116 31.55 -18.81 -5.80
CA GLY A 116 30.42 -19.29 -4.99
C GLY A 116 29.06 -19.29 -5.72
N THR A 117 27.99 -19.68 -5.04
CA THR A 117 26.60 -19.53 -5.52
C THR A 117 25.66 -19.24 -4.36
N GLY A 118 24.68 -18.35 -4.59
CA GLY A 118 23.61 -18.07 -3.64
C GLY A 118 23.73 -16.74 -2.90
N PHE A 119 22.82 -16.53 -1.97
CA PHE A 119 22.63 -15.27 -1.25
C PHE A 119 23.28 -15.30 0.14
N GLU A 120 23.99 -14.23 0.49
CA GLU A 120 24.48 -13.96 1.85
C GLU A 120 24.27 -12.51 2.24
N SER A 121 24.37 -12.24 3.53
CA SER A 121 24.25 -10.88 4.05
C SER A 121 25.12 -10.68 5.28
N TYR A 122 25.53 -9.45 5.50
CA TYR A 122 26.52 -9.08 6.50
C TYR A 122 26.02 -7.98 7.42
N ARG A 123 26.42 -8.07 8.68
CA ARG A 123 26.46 -6.95 9.63
C ARG A 123 27.88 -6.76 10.17
N TYR A 124 28.13 -5.69 10.90
CA TYR A 124 29.42 -5.51 11.57
C TYR A 124 29.66 -6.58 12.64
N LEU A 125 30.93 -6.77 13.05
CA LEU A 125 31.35 -7.84 13.96
C LEU A 125 30.58 -7.84 15.29
N THR A 126 30.39 -6.66 15.86
CA THR A 126 29.66 -6.43 17.11
C THR A 126 28.54 -5.42 16.85
N THR A 127 27.30 -5.79 17.19
CA THR A 127 26.14 -4.90 16.98
C THR A 127 25.12 -5.07 18.10
N ASP A 128 24.22 -4.11 18.20
CA ASP A 128 23.07 -4.17 19.10
C ASP A 128 21.97 -5.13 18.61
N ALA A 129 20.89 -5.22 19.39
CA ALA A 129 19.73 -6.05 19.06
C ALA A 129 18.96 -5.50 17.84
N ALA A 130 18.90 -4.18 17.66
CA ALA A 130 18.20 -3.55 16.54
C ALA A 130 18.83 -3.96 15.20
N THR A 131 20.17 -3.93 15.10
CA THR A 131 20.90 -4.37 13.91
C THR A 131 20.73 -5.86 13.63
N GLN A 132 20.67 -6.70 14.67
CA GLN A 132 20.38 -8.13 14.51
C GLN A 132 18.95 -8.37 13.98
N SER A 133 17.96 -7.65 14.51
CA SER A 133 16.58 -7.72 14.02
C SER A 133 16.46 -7.23 12.58
N LEU A 134 17.16 -6.15 12.21
CA LEU A 134 17.25 -5.68 10.82
C LEU A 134 17.86 -6.75 9.92
N HIS A 135 18.98 -7.34 10.33
CA HIS A 135 19.66 -8.38 9.58
C HIS A 135 18.76 -9.59 9.34
N ASN A 136 18.00 -10.02 10.35
CA ASN A 136 17.04 -11.12 10.23
C ASN A 136 15.91 -10.79 9.25
N ALA A 137 15.32 -9.59 9.37
CA ALA A 137 14.24 -9.15 8.50
C ALA A 137 14.70 -9.03 7.04
N MET A 138 15.87 -8.43 6.80
CA MET A 138 16.43 -8.26 5.46
C MET A 138 16.78 -9.60 4.83
N HIS A 139 17.52 -10.46 5.54
CA HIS A 139 17.98 -11.72 4.99
C HIS A 139 16.80 -12.64 4.62
N SER A 140 15.86 -12.83 5.54
CA SER A 140 14.70 -13.72 5.31
C SER A 140 13.81 -13.24 4.16
N ASN A 141 13.52 -11.94 4.08
CA ASN A 141 12.62 -11.41 3.05
C ASN A 141 13.29 -11.28 1.68
N ALA A 142 14.57 -10.87 1.60
CA ALA A 142 15.31 -10.86 0.34
C ALA A 142 15.41 -12.27 -0.26
N LEU A 143 15.80 -13.26 0.56
CA LEU A 143 15.87 -14.65 0.14
C LEU A 143 14.51 -15.21 -0.29
N ALA A 144 13.44 -14.90 0.45
CA ALA A 144 12.08 -15.28 0.07
C ALA A 144 11.64 -14.63 -1.26
N GLY A 145 12.01 -13.36 -1.48
CA GLY A 145 11.79 -12.65 -2.73
C GLY A 145 12.45 -13.37 -3.91
N MET A 146 13.76 -13.62 -3.83
CA MET A 146 14.49 -14.37 -4.85
C MET A 146 13.89 -15.78 -5.10
N ARG A 147 13.52 -16.48 -4.02
CA ARG A 147 12.93 -17.83 -4.06
C ARG A 147 11.53 -17.89 -4.65
N SER A 148 10.85 -16.76 -4.82
CA SER A 148 9.59 -16.70 -5.56
C SER A 148 9.77 -16.90 -7.07
N VAL A 149 11.00 -16.79 -7.59
CA VAL A 149 11.33 -16.90 -9.02
C VAL A 149 12.24 -18.10 -9.31
N ALA A 150 13.24 -18.36 -8.47
CA ALA A 150 14.21 -19.42 -8.69
C ALA A 150 14.72 -20.04 -7.39
N ALA A 151 15.20 -21.28 -7.44
CA ALA A 151 15.89 -21.87 -6.29
C ALA A 151 17.22 -21.11 -6.03
N VAL A 152 17.36 -20.55 -4.83
CA VAL A 152 18.55 -19.82 -4.39
C VAL A 152 19.13 -20.47 -3.13
N THR A 153 20.41 -20.80 -3.20
CA THR A 153 21.20 -21.29 -2.07
C THR A 153 21.28 -20.21 -1.00
N ASP A 154 20.90 -20.57 0.23
CA ASP A 154 21.08 -19.72 1.39
C ASP A 154 22.47 -19.96 1.96
N ARG A 155 23.32 -18.93 1.93
CA ARG A 155 24.68 -18.96 2.47
C ARG A 155 24.76 -18.32 3.86
N GLY A 156 23.62 -17.91 4.39
CA GLY A 156 23.43 -17.44 5.75
C GLY A 156 23.78 -15.98 5.99
N GLN A 157 23.56 -15.61 7.25
CA GLN A 157 23.89 -14.33 7.83
C GLN A 157 25.31 -14.38 8.39
N LYS A 158 26.12 -13.37 8.04
CA LYS A 158 27.55 -13.32 8.35
C LYS A 158 27.92 -12.00 9.01
N THR A 159 29.15 -11.93 9.50
CA THR A 159 29.74 -10.70 10.00
C THR A 159 31.02 -10.37 9.23
N ALA A 160 31.28 -9.08 9.01
CA ALA A 160 32.49 -8.62 8.36
C ALA A 160 32.84 -7.19 8.80
N ASN A 161 34.12 -6.85 8.69
CA ASN A 161 34.65 -5.52 9.02
C ASN A 161 34.59 -4.55 7.82
N PHE A 162 33.43 -4.44 7.18
CA PHE A 162 33.23 -3.53 6.04
C PHE A 162 33.08 -2.08 6.52
N HIS A 163 33.73 -1.14 5.83
CA HIS A 163 33.70 0.29 6.18
C HIS A 163 32.28 0.80 6.38
N VAL A 164 31.40 0.55 5.41
CA VAL A 164 30.02 1.05 5.44
C VAL A 164 29.17 0.47 6.57
N LEU A 165 29.57 -0.66 7.15
CA LEU A 165 28.88 -1.24 8.31
C LEU A 165 29.47 -0.77 9.63
N ARG A 166 30.76 -0.41 9.63
CA ARG A 166 31.51 0.01 10.82
C ARG A 166 31.34 1.50 11.12
N GLU A 167 31.34 2.35 10.08
CA GLU A 167 31.37 3.81 10.24
C GLU A 167 29.98 4.47 10.20
N THR A 168 28.91 3.71 9.92
CA THR A 168 27.53 4.17 10.07
C THR A 168 27.08 4.13 11.53
N THR A 169 26.33 5.14 11.97
CA THR A 169 25.86 5.25 13.37
C THR A 169 24.47 4.69 13.61
N MET A 170 23.80 4.18 12.58
CA MET A 170 22.48 3.52 12.64
C MET A 170 22.61 2.02 12.33
N PRO A 171 21.58 1.19 12.60
CA PRO A 171 21.56 -0.20 12.18
C PRO A 171 21.85 -0.36 10.68
N ALA A 172 22.88 -1.15 10.37
CA ALA A 172 23.42 -1.28 9.03
C ALA A 172 23.63 -2.74 8.62
N ILE A 173 23.26 -3.08 7.39
CA ILE A 173 23.52 -4.39 6.78
C ILE A 173 23.99 -4.23 5.33
N LEU A 174 24.68 -5.26 4.83
CA LEU A 174 25.08 -5.38 3.44
C LEU A 174 24.56 -6.70 2.88
N THR A 175 24.01 -6.70 1.66
CA THR A 175 23.56 -7.91 0.96
C THR A 175 24.45 -8.24 -0.22
N GLU A 176 24.79 -9.52 -0.36
CA GLU A 176 25.50 -10.07 -1.50
C GLU A 176 24.53 -10.92 -2.31
N ASN A 177 24.01 -10.33 -3.39
CA ASN A 177 22.88 -10.88 -4.14
C ASN A 177 23.37 -11.77 -5.27
N LEU A 178 23.83 -12.98 -4.92
CA LEU A 178 24.42 -13.99 -5.81
C LEU A 178 25.86 -13.68 -6.24
N PHE A 179 26.46 -14.59 -7.04
CA PHE A 179 27.83 -14.52 -7.53
C PHE A 179 27.88 -14.21 -9.03
N ILE A 180 28.48 -13.06 -9.39
CA ILE A 180 28.51 -12.57 -10.78
C ILE A 180 29.37 -13.43 -11.72
N ASP A 181 30.37 -14.13 -11.17
CA ASP A 181 31.31 -14.98 -11.90
C ASP A 181 30.81 -16.42 -12.07
N THR A 182 29.79 -16.82 -11.32
CA THR A 182 29.12 -18.12 -11.47
C THR A 182 28.01 -18.06 -12.51
N VAL A 183 28.10 -18.87 -13.56
CA VAL A 183 27.18 -18.83 -14.71
C VAL A 183 25.70 -18.98 -14.32
N ALA A 184 25.37 -19.89 -13.40
CA ALA A 184 23.99 -20.11 -12.96
C ALA A 184 23.40 -18.86 -12.29
N ASP A 185 24.14 -18.27 -11.36
CA ASP A 185 23.80 -17.04 -10.66
C ASP A 185 23.73 -15.85 -11.65
N ALA A 186 24.71 -15.72 -12.55
CA ALA A 186 24.74 -14.69 -13.59
C ALA A 186 23.53 -14.76 -14.54
N ASN A 187 22.99 -15.95 -14.82
CA ASN A 187 21.77 -16.11 -15.60
C ASN A 187 20.53 -15.58 -14.86
N LEU A 188 20.48 -15.75 -13.53
CA LEU A 188 19.44 -15.12 -12.71
C LEU A 188 19.62 -13.60 -12.64
N LEU A 189 20.85 -13.11 -12.53
CA LEU A 189 21.17 -11.68 -12.52
C LEU A 189 20.87 -10.97 -13.85
N LYS A 190 20.79 -11.70 -14.96
CA LYS A 190 20.30 -11.19 -16.25
C LYS A 190 18.77 -11.16 -16.36
N ASN A 191 18.06 -11.84 -15.45
CA ASN A 191 16.61 -11.97 -15.49
C ASN A 191 15.94 -10.80 -14.76
N ALA A 192 15.25 -9.94 -15.50
CA ALA A 192 14.56 -8.78 -14.93
C ALA A 192 13.51 -9.14 -13.86
N ALA A 193 12.79 -10.25 -14.03
CA ALA A 193 11.82 -10.71 -13.03
C ALA A 193 12.49 -11.15 -11.73
N PHE A 194 13.67 -11.77 -11.83
CA PHE A 194 14.48 -12.15 -10.67
C PHE A 194 14.98 -10.90 -9.91
N LEU A 195 15.57 -9.93 -10.62
CA LEU A 195 16.00 -8.66 -10.00
C LEU A 195 14.85 -7.91 -9.33
N THR A 196 13.66 -7.92 -9.95
CA THR A 196 12.45 -7.33 -9.37
C THR A 196 12.01 -8.08 -8.10
N ALA A 197 12.08 -9.41 -8.11
CA ALA A 197 11.70 -10.22 -6.95
C ALA A 197 12.67 -10.04 -5.78
N ASP A 198 13.97 -9.94 -6.07
CA ASP A 198 15.00 -9.56 -5.10
C ASP A 198 14.71 -8.18 -4.48
N ALA A 199 14.48 -7.17 -5.31
CA ALA A 199 14.15 -5.82 -4.85
C ALA A 199 12.86 -5.76 -4.00
N ARG A 200 11.83 -6.54 -4.36
CA ARG A 200 10.60 -6.68 -3.55
C ARG A 200 10.89 -7.32 -2.20
N GLY A 201 11.75 -8.33 -2.16
CA GLY A 201 12.20 -8.96 -0.91
C GLY A 201 12.92 -7.98 0.00
N HIS A 202 13.84 -7.18 -0.54
CA HIS A 202 14.52 -6.11 0.19
C HIS A 202 13.53 -5.06 0.73
N ALA A 203 12.63 -4.53 -0.12
CA ALA A 203 11.63 -3.55 0.30
C ALA A 203 10.71 -4.10 1.40
N LYS A 204 10.31 -5.38 1.30
CA LYS A 204 9.51 -6.05 2.32
C LYS A 204 10.28 -6.23 3.63
N GLY A 205 11.58 -6.55 3.57
CA GLY A 205 12.47 -6.65 4.74
C GLY A 205 12.56 -5.32 5.49
N ILE A 206 12.79 -4.23 4.76
CA ILE A 206 12.81 -2.85 5.27
C ILE A 206 11.47 -2.50 5.94
N ALA A 207 10.36 -2.72 5.24
CA ALA A 207 9.03 -2.42 5.75
C ALA A 207 8.68 -3.25 7.00
N THR A 208 9.10 -4.52 7.04
CA THR A 208 8.86 -5.41 8.18
C THR A 208 9.65 -4.96 9.41
N PHE A 209 10.92 -4.59 9.24
CA PHE A 209 11.75 -4.09 10.34
C PHE A 209 11.22 -2.77 10.92
N LEU A 210 10.85 -1.83 10.04
CA LEU A 210 10.41 -0.49 10.43
C LEU A 210 8.93 -0.42 10.81
N GLY A 211 8.15 -1.49 10.60
CA GLY A 211 6.71 -1.50 10.81
C GLY A 211 5.95 -0.56 9.88
N LEU A 212 6.40 -0.41 8.63
CA LEU A 212 5.79 0.52 7.69
C LEU A 212 4.39 0.06 7.26
N PRO A 213 3.35 0.91 7.37
CA PRO A 213 2.03 0.61 6.85
C PRO A 213 2.06 0.62 5.32
N THR A 214 1.34 -0.31 4.68
CA THR A 214 1.12 -0.26 3.24
C THR A 214 0.27 0.97 2.89
N LYS A 215 0.57 1.64 1.77
CA LYS A 215 -0.30 2.66 1.19
C LYS A 215 -1.63 2.00 0.82
N THR A 216 -2.72 2.53 1.34
CA THR A 216 -4.06 2.16 0.86
C THR A 216 -4.22 2.79 -0.52
N THR A 217 -4.23 1.99 -1.58
CA THR A 217 -4.60 2.48 -2.91
C THR A 217 -6.04 2.99 -2.84
N SER A 218 -6.24 4.32 -2.89
CA SER A 218 -7.57 4.92 -2.85
C SER A 218 -8.29 4.70 -4.18
N TYR A 219 -8.74 3.48 -4.43
CA TYR A 219 -9.57 3.17 -5.59
C TYR A 219 -11.03 3.44 -5.24
N SER A 220 -11.71 4.27 -6.03
CA SER A 220 -13.16 4.39 -6.04
C SER A 220 -13.62 4.59 -7.48
N THR A 221 -14.65 3.86 -7.89
CA THR A 221 -15.29 4.05 -9.20
C THR A 221 -16.79 4.09 -9.06
N ILE A 222 -17.43 4.85 -9.95
CA ILE A 222 -18.88 4.93 -10.07
C ILE A 222 -19.24 4.44 -11.48
N VAL A 223 -20.20 3.52 -11.56
CA VAL A 223 -20.80 3.07 -12.81
C VAL A 223 -22.28 3.40 -12.77
N ASP A 224 -22.66 4.35 -13.61
CA ASP A 224 -24.03 4.75 -13.91
C ASP A 224 -24.63 3.86 -15.02
N ASN A 225 -25.95 3.73 -15.10
CA ASN A 225 -26.65 2.98 -16.15
C ASN A 225 -26.36 3.52 -17.57
N ALA A 226 -25.95 4.79 -17.70
CA ALA A 226 -25.54 5.40 -18.96
C ALA A 226 -24.03 5.26 -19.24
N THR A 227 -23.25 4.66 -18.34
CA THR A 227 -21.80 4.50 -18.52
C THR A 227 -21.51 3.54 -19.68
N ALA A 228 -20.91 4.08 -20.74
CA ALA A 228 -20.68 3.36 -22.00
C ALA A 228 -19.91 2.04 -21.79
N GLY A 229 -20.50 0.93 -22.26
CA GLY A 229 -19.91 -0.40 -22.15
C GLY A 229 -19.83 -0.97 -20.73
N ARG A 230 -20.44 -0.31 -19.74
CA ARG A 230 -20.39 -0.70 -18.33
C ARG A 230 -21.74 -1.08 -17.73
N PHE A 231 -22.82 -0.98 -18.49
CA PHE A 231 -24.16 -1.36 -18.05
C PHE A 231 -24.83 -2.28 -19.08
N THR A 232 -25.56 -3.29 -18.62
CA THR A 232 -26.32 -4.20 -19.48
C THR A 232 -27.60 -4.65 -18.80
N ALA A 233 -28.73 -4.57 -19.49
CA ALA A 233 -30.02 -5.05 -19.02
C ALA A 233 -30.82 -5.66 -20.19
N SER A 234 -31.79 -6.52 -19.88
CA SER A 234 -32.68 -7.09 -20.90
C SER A 234 -33.64 -6.04 -21.48
N ALA A 235 -34.36 -6.39 -22.55
CA ALA A 235 -35.40 -5.54 -23.13
C ALA A 235 -36.58 -5.27 -22.19
N ASN A 236 -36.68 -6.00 -21.08
CA ASN A 236 -37.75 -5.82 -20.10
C ASN A 236 -37.48 -4.67 -19.11
N TRP A 237 -36.31 -4.03 -19.20
CA TRP A 237 -35.94 -2.87 -18.40
C TRP A 237 -36.19 -1.58 -19.20
N GLY A 238 -37.26 -0.88 -18.83
CA GLY A 238 -37.58 0.45 -19.35
C GLY A 238 -36.59 1.50 -18.85
N THR A 239 -36.62 2.69 -19.46
CA THR A 239 -35.80 3.86 -19.05
C THR A 239 -36.72 4.97 -18.59
N SER A 240 -36.39 5.64 -17.49
CA SER A 240 -37.21 6.71 -16.91
C SER A 240 -36.36 7.87 -16.40
N THR A 241 -36.95 9.06 -16.46
CA THR A 241 -36.41 10.30 -15.89
C THR A 241 -37.33 10.89 -14.81
N TYR A 242 -38.37 10.13 -14.42
CA TYR A 242 -39.47 10.62 -13.57
C TYR A 242 -38.99 11.22 -12.24
N SER A 243 -38.15 10.50 -11.50
CA SER A 243 -37.64 10.98 -10.22
C SER A 243 -36.42 11.90 -10.40
N THR A 244 -36.41 13.03 -9.70
CA THR A 244 -35.25 13.94 -9.61
C THR A 244 -34.13 13.39 -8.71
N GLN A 245 -34.40 12.32 -7.95
CA GLN A 245 -33.41 11.65 -7.11
C GLN A 245 -32.50 10.69 -7.89
N ARG A 246 -32.67 10.56 -9.21
CA ARG A 246 -31.83 9.72 -10.06
C ARG A 246 -30.36 10.18 -10.05
N TYR A 247 -29.44 9.24 -10.20
CA TYR A 247 -28.07 9.54 -10.57
C TYR A 247 -28.02 9.75 -12.09
N GLY A 248 -27.12 10.62 -12.55
CA GLY A 248 -26.98 10.86 -13.98
C GLY A 248 -28.26 11.38 -14.67
N ALA A 249 -28.46 10.94 -15.92
CA ALA A 249 -29.50 11.48 -16.79
C ALA A 249 -30.85 10.75 -16.63
N ASP A 250 -30.83 9.44 -16.42
CA ASP A 250 -31.98 8.53 -16.37
C ASP A 250 -31.69 7.30 -15.51
N TYR A 251 -32.69 6.46 -15.25
CA TYR A 251 -32.53 5.17 -14.56
C TYR A 251 -33.33 4.08 -15.27
N ARG A 252 -33.02 2.81 -15.00
CA ARG A 252 -33.79 1.67 -15.48
C ARG A 252 -34.84 1.23 -14.48
N TYR A 253 -36.00 0.81 -14.99
CA TYR A 253 -37.08 0.27 -14.17
C TYR A 253 -37.70 -0.98 -14.81
N ALA A 254 -38.21 -1.87 -13.98
CA ALA A 254 -38.89 -3.09 -14.41
C ALA A 254 -39.95 -3.51 -13.38
N ASP A 255 -41.01 -4.19 -13.84
CA ASP A 255 -41.98 -4.84 -12.93
C ASP A 255 -41.30 -6.01 -12.18
N PRO A 256 -41.71 -6.36 -10.96
CA PRO A 256 -41.18 -7.53 -10.28
C PRO A 256 -41.70 -8.82 -10.93
N VAL A 257 -40.88 -9.88 -10.98
CA VAL A 257 -41.26 -11.23 -11.45
C VAL A 257 -40.58 -12.31 -10.61
N LEU A 258 -41.09 -13.54 -10.66
CA LEU A 258 -40.45 -14.70 -10.03
C LEU A 258 -39.44 -15.40 -10.94
N ALA A 259 -38.65 -14.61 -11.68
CA ALA A 259 -37.62 -15.09 -12.60
C ALA A 259 -36.37 -14.23 -12.52
N SER A 260 -35.20 -14.84 -12.74
CA SER A 260 -33.92 -14.14 -12.74
C SER A 260 -33.76 -13.31 -14.03
N ASP A 261 -33.74 -11.99 -13.89
CA ASP A 261 -33.45 -11.02 -14.96
C ASP A 261 -32.79 -9.81 -14.30
N ALA A 262 -31.46 -9.69 -14.42
CA ALA A 262 -30.69 -8.68 -13.70
C ALA A 262 -30.12 -7.62 -14.65
N ALA A 263 -30.24 -6.36 -14.22
CA ALA A 263 -29.47 -5.25 -14.77
C ALA A 263 -28.08 -5.23 -14.15
N TRP A 264 -27.05 -5.45 -14.96
CA TRP A 264 -25.66 -5.62 -14.53
C TRP A 264 -24.81 -4.38 -14.74
N PHE A 265 -24.02 -4.06 -13.72
CA PHE A 265 -22.98 -3.04 -13.72
C PHE A 265 -21.60 -3.72 -13.79
N LYS A 266 -20.85 -3.43 -14.85
CA LYS A 266 -19.50 -3.95 -15.11
C LYS A 266 -18.45 -3.02 -14.50
N VAL A 267 -17.63 -3.56 -13.60
CA VAL A 267 -16.64 -2.80 -12.84
C VAL A 267 -15.25 -3.40 -13.08
N ASN A 268 -14.25 -2.54 -13.29
CA ASN A 268 -12.85 -2.97 -13.39
C ASN A 268 -12.17 -2.91 -12.02
N ILE A 269 -12.10 -4.04 -11.32
CA ILE A 269 -11.45 -4.16 -10.03
C ILE A 269 -9.92 -4.27 -10.24
N PRO A 270 -9.12 -3.28 -9.81
CA PRO A 270 -7.70 -3.21 -10.16
C PRO A 270 -6.85 -4.29 -9.48
N GLU A 271 -7.23 -4.69 -8.27
CA GLU A 271 -6.53 -5.71 -7.48
C GLU A 271 -7.51 -6.51 -6.61
N ALA A 272 -7.21 -7.78 -6.35
CA ALA A 272 -8.02 -8.59 -5.46
C ALA A 272 -7.97 -8.01 -4.03
N GLY A 273 -9.08 -8.11 -3.31
CA GLY A 273 -9.16 -7.71 -1.91
C GLY A 273 -10.52 -7.12 -1.56
N THR A 274 -10.56 -6.26 -0.55
CA THR A 274 -11.81 -5.89 0.10
C THR A 274 -12.34 -4.56 -0.42
N TYR A 275 -13.62 -4.52 -0.80
CA TYR A 275 -14.28 -3.35 -1.36
C TYR A 275 -15.62 -3.08 -0.71
N LYS A 276 -15.90 -1.82 -0.40
CA LYS A 276 -17.24 -1.34 -0.09
C LYS A 276 -18.03 -1.21 -1.39
N VAL A 277 -19.22 -1.79 -1.44
CA VAL A 277 -20.15 -1.68 -2.57
C VAL A 277 -21.38 -0.90 -2.13
N GLU A 278 -21.69 0.13 -2.89
CA GLU A 278 -22.83 1.02 -2.66
C GLU A 278 -23.67 1.12 -3.92
N VAL A 279 -24.96 1.38 -3.73
CA VAL A 279 -25.93 1.58 -4.81
C VAL A 279 -26.59 2.94 -4.65
N TRP A 280 -26.97 3.53 -5.77
CA TRP A 280 -27.84 4.68 -5.84
C TRP A 280 -29.13 4.26 -6.55
N HIS A 281 -30.26 4.76 -6.07
CA HIS A 281 -31.54 4.67 -6.75
C HIS A 281 -32.47 5.80 -6.25
N PRO A 282 -33.47 6.20 -7.05
CA PRO A 282 -34.63 6.93 -6.56
C PRO A 282 -35.41 6.16 -5.50
N GLY A 283 -35.90 6.87 -4.48
CA GLY A 283 -36.70 6.32 -3.40
C GLY A 283 -38.09 6.92 -3.45
N VAL A 284 -39.03 6.21 -4.09
CA VAL A 284 -40.39 6.71 -4.32
C VAL A 284 -41.39 5.77 -3.65
N ALA A 285 -42.33 6.33 -2.90
CA ALA A 285 -43.39 5.54 -2.27
C ALA A 285 -44.11 4.68 -3.33
N GLY A 286 -44.22 3.38 -3.06
CA GLY A 286 -44.78 2.40 -3.99
C GLY A 286 -43.76 1.71 -4.91
N TYR A 287 -42.46 2.08 -4.86
CA TYR A 287 -41.39 1.26 -5.44
C TYR A 287 -41.10 0.02 -4.58
N ASN A 288 -40.36 -0.93 -5.15
CA ASN A 288 -40.20 -2.25 -4.58
C ASN A 288 -39.46 -2.23 -3.23
N THR A 289 -40.08 -2.82 -2.21
CA THR A 289 -39.55 -2.84 -0.84
C THR A 289 -38.54 -3.96 -0.58
N ALA A 290 -38.36 -4.88 -1.54
CA ALA A 290 -37.49 -6.03 -1.40
C ALA A 290 -36.74 -6.31 -2.71
N THR A 291 -35.98 -5.31 -3.19
CA THR A 291 -35.20 -5.41 -4.42
C THR A 291 -33.89 -6.18 -4.18
N PRO A 292 -33.67 -7.34 -4.81
CA PRO A 292 -32.43 -8.08 -4.71
C PRO A 292 -31.29 -7.42 -5.49
N HIS A 293 -30.19 -7.15 -4.80
CA HIS A 293 -28.93 -6.70 -5.36
C HIS A 293 -27.89 -7.81 -5.22
N VAL A 294 -27.35 -8.28 -6.33
CA VAL A 294 -26.34 -9.34 -6.38
C VAL A 294 -24.95 -8.71 -6.46
N VAL A 295 -24.05 -9.07 -5.56
CA VAL A 295 -22.64 -8.69 -5.59
C VAL A 295 -21.80 -9.93 -5.90
N VAL A 296 -20.97 -9.87 -6.94
CA VAL A 296 -20.04 -10.94 -7.30
C VAL A 296 -18.80 -10.84 -6.41
N THR A 297 -18.63 -11.82 -5.51
CA THR A 297 -17.52 -11.89 -4.56
C THR A 297 -16.56 -13.02 -4.92
N SER A 298 -15.37 -13.02 -4.32
CA SER A 298 -14.37 -14.09 -4.50
C SER A 298 -14.86 -15.46 -4.00
N SER A 299 -15.88 -15.52 -3.14
CA SER A 299 -16.47 -16.76 -2.61
C SER A 299 -17.80 -17.13 -3.27
N GLY A 300 -18.18 -16.44 -4.35
CA GLY A 300 -19.47 -16.61 -5.04
C GLY A 300 -20.39 -15.41 -4.89
N ASN A 301 -21.57 -15.48 -5.51
CA ASN A 301 -22.52 -14.37 -5.50
C ASN A 301 -23.19 -14.21 -4.14
N GLN A 302 -23.30 -12.97 -3.65
CA GLN A 302 -24.06 -12.62 -2.46
C GLN A 302 -25.23 -11.70 -2.83
N THR A 303 -26.41 -11.96 -2.28
CA THR A 303 -27.62 -11.17 -2.57
C THR A 303 -28.04 -10.37 -1.34
N ILE A 304 -28.22 -9.07 -1.53
CA ILE A 304 -28.62 -8.10 -0.52
C ILE A 304 -29.95 -7.49 -0.93
N THR A 305 -30.94 -7.55 -0.05
CA THR A 305 -32.27 -6.98 -0.30
C THR A 305 -32.31 -5.52 0.12
N VAL A 306 -32.76 -4.63 -0.77
CA VAL A 306 -32.87 -3.19 -0.53
C VAL A 306 -34.31 -2.72 -0.70
N ASP A 307 -34.80 -1.95 0.27
CA ASP A 307 -36.06 -1.22 0.16
C ASP A 307 -35.87 0.06 -0.68
N GLN A 308 -36.48 0.06 -1.87
CA GLN A 308 -36.44 1.19 -2.80
C GLN A 308 -37.64 2.13 -2.67
N SER A 309 -38.57 1.87 -1.74
CA SER A 309 -39.72 2.76 -1.49
C SER A 309 -39.33 4.01 -0.69
N THR A 310 -38.17 3.99 -0.06
CA THR A 310 -37.66 5.07 0.81
C THR A 310 -36.16 5.29 0.61
N GLY A 311 -35.61 6.37 1.18
CA GLY A 311 -34.17 6.55 1.35
C GLY A 311 -33.34 6.65 0.06
N GLY A 312 -33.96 6.98 -1.07
CA GLY A 312 -33.25 7.18 -2.33
C GLY A 312 -32.65 8.58 -2.48
N GLY A 313 -31.97 8.83 -3.60
CA GLY A 313 -31.22 10.08 -3.82
C GLY A 313 -29.95 10.19 -2.96
N ALA A 314 -29.44 9.05 -2.48
CA ALA A 314 -28.22 8.95 -1.70
C ALA A 314 -27.56 7.58 -1.93
N TRP A 315 -26.23 7.51 -1.71
CA TRP A 315 -25.49 6.25 -1.74
C TRP A 315 -25.88 5.37 -0.55
N ARG A 316 -26.31 4.14 -0.84
CA ARG A 316 -26.67 3.14 0.16
C ARG A 316 -25.67 1.99 0.13
N SER A 317 -25.10 1.66 1.28
CA SER A 317 -24.15 0.56 1.41
C SER A 317 -24.86 -0.78 1.30
N LEU A 318 -24.41 -1.63 0.38
CA LEU A 318 -24.75 -3.05 0.37
C LEU A 318 -23.87 -3.84 1.35
N GLY A 319 -22.67 -3.33 1.64
CA GLY A 319 -21.72 -3.95 2.54
C GLY A 319 -20.29 -3.86 2.03
N THR A 320 -19.43 -4.68 2.61
CA THR A 320 -18.02 -4.80 2.27
C THR A 320 -17.73 -6.24 1.86
N PHE A 321 -17.10 -6.43 0.71
CA PHE A 321 -16.96 -7.72 0.06
C PHE A 321 -15.54 -7.97 -0.41
N ALA A 322 -15.06 -9.22 -0.28
CA ALA A 322 -13.84 -9.65 -0.95
C ALA A 322 -14.15 -9.86 -2.45
N MET A 323 -13.46 -9.14 -3.32
CA MET A 323 -13.65 -9.16 -4.77
C MET A 323 -12.34 -9.54 -5.47
N ALA A 324 -12.44 -10.28 -6.58
CA ALA A 324 -11.29 -10.63 -7.39
C ALA A 324 -10.88 -9.45 -8.30
N ALA A 325 -9.61 -9.39 -8.69
CA ALA A 325 -9.18 -8.45 -9.72
C ALA A 325 -9.81 -8.82 -11.08
N GLY A 326 -10.12 -7.83 -11.91
CA GLY A 326 -10.59 -8.03 -13.29
C GLY A 326 -11.73 -7.11 -13.68
N ASP A 327 -12.13 -7.21 -14.95
CA ASP A 327 -13.19 -6.39 -15.56
C ASP A 327 -14.43 -7.24 -15.85
N TYR A 328 -15.41 -7.22 -14.95
CA TYR A 328 -16.56 -8.14 -14.97
C TYR A 328 -17.84 -7.49 -14.43
N ASN A 329 -18.98 -8.13 -14.69
CA ASN A 329 -20.29 -7.74 -14.14
C ASN A 329 -20.27 -7.96 -12.63
N ALA A 330 -20.03 -6.90 -11.86
CA ALA A 330 -19.69 -6.98 -10.45
C ALA A 330 -20.91 -6.81 -9.55
N VAL A 331 -21.87 -5.99 -9.97
CA VAL A 331 -23.09 -5.71 -9.21
C VAL A 331 -24.30 -5.83 -10.14
N GLY A 332 -25.32 -6.56 -9.72
CA GLY A 332 -26.56 -6.73 -10.46
C GLY A 332 -27.77 -6.31 -9.64
N VAL A 333 -28.74 -5.65 -10.25
CA VAL A 333 -30.06 -5.40 -9.66
C VAL A 333 -31.04 -6.35 -10.32
N SER A 334 -31.63 -7.27 -9.56
CA SER A 334 -32.53 -8.30 -10.10
C SER A 334 -33.99 -7.90 -9.90
N ARG A 335 -34.83 -8.19 -10.87
CA ARG A 335 -36.29 -8.10 -10.70
C ARG A 335 -36.92 -9.37 -10.09
N TRP A 336 -36.10 -10.31 -9.60
CA TRP A 336 -36.53 -11.56 -8.98
C TRP A 336 -37.09 -11.34 -7.56
N THR A 337 -38.31 -10.86 -7.44
CA THR A 337 -38.95 -10.57 -6.15
C THR A 337 -40.47 -10.72 -6.24
N SER A 338 -41.10 -11.09 -5.12
CA SER A 338 -42.56 -11.15 -4.98
C SER A 338 -43.17 -9.85 -4.45
N ALA A 339 -42.34 -8.93 -3.93
CA ALA A 339 -42.82 -7.63 -3.48
C ALA A 339 -43.36 -6.81 -4.67
N ALA A 340 -44.43 -6.07 -4.46
CA ALA A 340 -45.02 -5.19 -5.46
C ALA A 340 -44.17 -3.93 -5.67
N GLY A 341 -44.45 -3.20 -6.76
CA GLY A 341 -43.77 -1.95 -7.09
C GLY A 341 -42.55 -2.14 -7.99
N TYR A 342 -42.22 -1.10 -8.75
CA TYR A 342 -41.12 -1.13 -9.70
C TYR A 342 -39.77 -1.37 -9.00
N VAL A 343 -38.96 -2.21 -9.63
CA VAL A 343 -37.54 -2.43 -9.31
C VAL A 343 -36.71 -1.44 -10.14
N ILE A 344 -35.79 -0.75 -9.49
CA ILE A 344 -35.01 0.34 -10.07
C ILE A 344 -33.51 0.01 -10.08
N ALA A 345 -32.85 0.23 -11.22
CA ALA A 345 -31.40 0.15 -11.36
C ALA A 345 -30.86 1.45 -11.93
N ASP A 346 -29.95 2.11 -11.21
CA ASP A 346 -29.49 3.47 -11.53
C ASP A 346 -27.95 3.53 -11.54
N ALA A 347 -27.29 3.59 -10.38
CA ALA A 347 -25.83 3.59 -10.33
C ALA A 347 -25.25 2.75 -9.18
N VAL A 348 -23.98 2.35 -9.33
CA VAL A 348 -23.20 1.66 -8.30
C VAL A 348 -21.87 2.35 -8.05
N ARG A 349 -21.39 2.32 -6.81
CA ARG A 349 -20.07 2.80 -6.41
C ARG A 349 -19.30 1.67 -5.74
N VAL A 350 -18.06 1.46 -6.16
CA VAL A 350 -17.17 0.44 -5.60
C VAL A 350 -15.89 1.12 -5.13
N THR A 351 -15.58 0.99 -3.84
CA THR A 351 -14.44 1.67 -3.20
C THR A 351 -13.57 0.67 -2.45
N ARG A 352 -12.25 0.70 -2.67
CA ARG A 352 -11.29 -0.12 -1.94
C ARG A 352 -11.25 0.32 -0.48
N VAL A 353 -11.30 -0.64 0.44
CA VAL A 353 -11.21 -0.41 1.89
C VAL A 353 -9.90 -0.90 2.47
#